data_AF-A0A372FEK8-F1
#
_entry.id   AF-A0A372FEK8-F1
#
_cell.length_a   1.000
_cell.length_b   1.000
_cell.length_c   1.000
_cell.angle_alpha   90.00
_cell.angle_beta   90.00
_cell.angle_gamma   90.00
#
_symmetry.space_group_name_H-M   'P 1'
#
loop_
_entity.id
_entity.type
_entity.pdbx_description
1 polymer ?
#
loop_
_entity_poly.entity_id
_entity_poly.type
_entity_poly.pdbx_seq_one_letter_code
_entity_poly.pdbx_strand_id
1 'polypeptide(L)'
;MKKHLMLILLLLTTVVGYSQKRDPKSINMRGPVAPVDLNYANYKSYTLKLNAPTTFEAMVSRNGGAYSASSWAEDMVIYGLKHEIDGDFKITYNVSKFEFLDSKSISRSPAFVMGIEANVEVKDKEGKIIYQRFQAPKVNTFIVDSDVRPYQVMYSVLYTTYQELINDFTLYYLYGPVLKAQYVDLKLPKKTDLTDFNLSTQVFPSISGVSRDQWPNLFGEAQKYWETLLKYQVKDEDDTKDVRMAAAYNLAFSNLLLGNMPATEKYAAIVKENDRKFLGMASNHNMLMDNIKAVKEYTTESKEAKNISPIAEAPVLPEYKKSADVFRYVQIEGELLDNKGDKFVGKIKLMNDNPPVKDYRRSEGGALTLGGVLSAFKTDNASVQIEIEGQKKPVKRKIDDIAHIKTKDGKTYKVGVVGDVLQDSDRYALMEEVKIHPRLSVYNEVFPQSDWALKKPKEEKYYQIPALTAKKSLKSYFADCPAMQKRIDTGEFNSVTGQNYINIFEAYLAACVKK
;
A
#
# COMPACT_ATOMS: atom_id res chain seq x y z
N MET A 1 48.58 3.79 10.71
CA MET A 1 47.45 3.01 11.29
C MET A 1 46.94 3.55 12.64
N LYS A 2 47.80 3.88 13.63
CA LYS A 2 47.34 4.39 14.95
C LYS A 2 46.49 5.69 14.91
N LYS A 3 46.74 6.60 13.97
CA LYS A 3 45.98 7.86 13.81
C LYS A 3 44.56 7.68 13.24
N HIS A 4 44.28 6.62 12.47
CA HIS A 4 42.94 6.35 11.93
C HIS A 4 42.09 5.53 12.90
N LEU A 5 42.71 4.64 13.68
CA LEU A 5 42.02 3.92 14.74
C LEU A 5 41.53 4.89 15.83
N MET A 6 42.31 5.93 16.15
CA MET A 6 41.93 6.95 17.13
C MET A 6 40.79 7.85 16.64
N LEU A 7 40.68 8.10 15.32
CA LEU A 7 39.59 8.85 14.71
C LEU A 7 38.28 8.05 14.69
N ILE A 8 38.37 6.75 14.39
CA ILE A 8 37.24 5.81 14.44
C ILE A 8 36.79 5.56 15.89
N LEU A 9 37.73 5.47 16.84
CA LEU A 9 37.43 5.38 18.26
C LEU A 9 36.84 6.69 18.81
N LEU A 10 37.29 7.87 18.34
CA LEU A 10 36.66 9.15 18.67
C LEU A 10 35.26 9.27 18.07
N LEU A 11 35.04 8.82 16.83
CA LEU A 11 33.71 8.78 16.20
C LEU A 11 32.77 7.79 16.92
N LEU A 12 33.27 6.61 17.31
CA LEU A 12 32.49 5.63 18.06
C LEU A 12 32.21 6.11 19.50
N THR A 13 33.15 6.76 20.17
CA THR A 13 32.95 7.26 21.55
C THR A 13 32.17 8.56 21.63
N THR A 14 32.21 9.42 20.62
CA THR A 14 31.33 10.61 20.53
C THR A 14 29.91 10.25 20.11
N VAL A 15 29.72 9.23 19.26
CA VAL A 15 28.39 8.68 18.93
C VAL A 15 27.79 7.91 20.11
N VAL A 16 28.60 7.22 20.91
CA VAL A 16 28.13 6.47 22.10
C VAL A 16 28.01 7.36 23.36
N GLY A 17 28.78 8.46 23.45
CA GLY A 17 28.79 9.37 24.61
C GLY A 17 27.70 10.45 24.62
N TYR A 18 27.07 10.75 23.48
CA TYR A 18 25.93 11.69 23.38
C TYR A 18 24.59 11.01 23.10
N SER A 19 24.56 9.68 23.08
CA SER A 19 23.35 8.87 23.16
C SER A 19 22.93 8.69 24.62
N GLN A 20 22.80 9.78 25.39
CA GLN A 20 22.10 9.73 26.68
C GLN A 20 20.59 9.62 26.42
N LYS A 21 20.14 8.37 26.26
CA LYS A 21 18.75 7.88 26.43
C LYS A 21 17.65 8.94 26.18
N ARG A 22 17.46 9.35 24.94
CA ARG A 22 16.08 9.59 24.48
C ARG A 22 15.56 8.20 24.13
N ASP A 23 14.66 7.63 24.93
CA ASP A 23 13.77 6.58 24.44
C ASP A 23 12.58 7.35 23.85
N PRO A 24 12.61 7.79 22.57
CA PRO A 24 11.44 8.40 21.98
C PRO A 24 10.33 7.36 22.02
N LYS A 25 9.31 7.59 22.85
CA LYS A 25 8.09 6.79 22.81
C LYS A 25 7.34 7.20 21.54
N SER A 26 7.56 6.47 20.46
CA SER A 26 6.79 6.64 19.24
C SER A 26 5.35 6.21 19.50
N ILE A 27 4.40 7.12 19.34
CA ILE A 27 2.98 6.79 19.37
C ILE A 27 2.37 7.06 17.99
N ASN A 28 1.58 6.11 17.51
CA ASN A 28 0.78 6.27 16.30
C ASN A 28 -0.59 6.81 16.71
N MET A 29 -0.95 7.97 16.19
CA MET A 29 -2.23 8.62 16.48
C MET A 29 -3.03 8.82 15.21
N ARG A 30 -4.36 8.75 15.30
CA ARG A 30 -5.20 9.12 14.16
C ARG A 30 -5.16 10.64 13.97
N GLY A 31 -4.99 11.10 12.74
CA GLY A 31 -4.99 12.51 12.33
C GLY A 31 -6.39 13.12 12.31
N PRO A 32 -6.51 14.43 12.05
CA PRO A 32 -7.75 15.20 12.23
C PRO A 32 -8.80 14.99 11.14
N VAL A 33 -8.46 14.32 10.04
CA VAL A 33 -9.36 14.23 8.88
C VAL A 33 -10.50 13.28 9.22
N ALA A 34 -11.73 13.80 9.13
CA ALA A 34 -12.93 13.04 9.39
C ALA A 34 -13.12 11.90 8.35
N PRO A 35 -13.69 10.76 8.77
CA PRO A 35 -14.10 9.72 7.84
C PRO A 35 -15.20 10.20 6.90
N VAL A 36 -15.37 9.51 5.76
CA VAL A 36 -16.48 9.75 4.83
C VAL A 36 -17.84 9.59 5.51
N ASP A 37 -17.98 8.52 6.30
CA ASP A 37 -19.20 8.20 7.03
C ASP A 37 -18.96 8.35 8.55
N LEU A 38 -19.63 9.34 9.14
CA LEU A 38 -19.54 9.65 10.55
C LEU A 38 -20.38 8.72 11.43
N ASN A 39 -21.26 7.88 10.87
CA ASN A 39 -22.14 7.00 11.64
C ASN A 39 -21.36 5.99 12.51
N TYR A 40 -20.12 5.69 12.12
CA TYR A 40 -19.24 4.74 12.82
C TYR A 40 -18.05 5.42 13.51
N ALA A 41 -18.02 6.76 13.57
CA ALA A 41 -16.91 7.53 14.13
C ALA A 41 -16.63 7.25 15.61
N ASN A 42 -17.65 6.76 16.33
CA ASN A 42 -17.58 6.35 17.73
C ASN A 42 -17.05 4.93 17.93
N TYR A 43 -16.92 4.11 16.89
CA TYR A 43 -16.41 2.74 17.01
C TYR A 43 -14.91 2.81 17.30
N LYS A 44 -14.44 2.03 18.29
CA LYS A 44 -13.07 2.06 18.82
C LYS A 44 -12.39 0.70 18.79
N SER A 45 -13.12 -0.38 18.53
CA SER A 45 -12.54 -1.72 18.49
C SER A 45 -12.91 -2.49 17.23
N TYR A 46 -12.13 -3.54 16.98
CA TYR A 46 -12.40 -4.49 15.91
C TYR A 46 -12.05 -5.90 16.35
N THR A 47 -12.66 -6.87 15.69
CA THR A 47 -12.26 -8.28 15.71
C THR A 47 -11.89 -8.68 14.30
N LEU A 48 -10.77 -9.38 14.13
CA LEU A 48 -10.37 -9.94 12.83
C LEU A 48 -10.42 -11.46 12.87
N LYS A 49 -11.18 -12.04 11.94
CA LYS A 49 -11.18 -13.47 11.68
C LYS A 49 -10.51 -13.75 10.33
N LEU A 50 -9.35 -14.39 10.37
CA LEU A 50 -8.69 -14.94 9.19
C LEU A 50 -9.25 -16.34 8.90
N ASN A 51 -9.84 -16.53 7.73
CA ASN A 51 -10.23 -17.84 7.22
C ASN A 51 -9.28 -18.21 6.08
N ALA A 52 -8.49 -19.27 6.26
CA ALA A 52 -7.61 -19.81 5.23
C ALA A 52 -8.11 -21.17 4.71
N PRO A 53 -7.68 -21.61 3.50
CA PRO A 53 -8.02 -22.92 2.99
C PRO A 53 -7.52 -24.03 3.93
N THR A 54 -8.23 -25.16 3.99
CA THR A 54 -7.89 -26.29 4.88
C THR A 54 -6.49 -26.86 4.65
N THR A 55 -5.92 -26.68 3.45
CA THR A 55 -4.57 -27.13 3.09
C THR A 55 -3.47 -26.15 3.48
N PHE A 56 -3.82 -24.94 3.93
CA PHE A 56 -2.86 -23.86 4.18
C PHE A 56 -1.92 -24.17 5.33
N GLU A 57 -2.43 -24.67 6.45
CA GLU A 57 -1.60 -25.06 7.60
C GLU A 57 -0.55 -26.12 7.22
N ALA A 58 -0.98 -27.18 6.53
CA ALA A 58 -0.09 -28.22 6.03
C ALA A 58 0.94 -27.67 5.01
N MET A 59 0.58 -26.63 4.25
CA MET A 59 1.50 -25.95 3.34
C MET A 59 2.57 -25.16 4.09
N VAL A 60 2.18 -24.40 5.13
CA VAL A 60 3.11 -23.65 5.97
C VAL A 60 4.07 -24.59 6.71
N SER A 61 3.54 -25.67 7.30
CA SER A 61 4.34 -26.68 8.01
C SER A 61 5.35 -27.38 7.10
N ARG A 62 4.96 -27.75 5.86
CA ARG A 62 5.88 -28.31 4.86
C ARG A 62 7.00 -27.34 4.46
N ASN A 63 6.78 -26.04 4.63
CA ASN A 63 7.75 -24.99 4.36
C ASN A 63 8.47 -24.48 5.62
N GLY A 64 8.42 -25.26 6.71
CA GLY A 64 9.21 -25.03 7.92
C GLY A 64 8.69 -23.89 8.81
N GLY A 65 7.42 -23.52 8.66
CA GLY A 65 6.75 -22.54 9.53
C GLY A 65 5.70 -23.19 10.44
N ALA A 66 5.12 -22.38 11.32
CA ALA A 66 3.92 -22.73 12.08
C ALA A 66 2.79 -21.77 11.70
N TYR A 67 1.57 -22.28 11.60
CA TYR A 67 0.40 -21.49 11.25
C TYR A 67 -0.69 -21.67 12.31
N SER A 68 -1.24 -20.55 12.76
CA SER A 68 -2.58 -20.50 13.33
C SER A 68 -3.27 -19.25 12.81
N ALA A 69 -4.56 -19.36 12.51
CA ALA A 69 -5.33 -18.23 11.99
C ALA A 69 -5.33 -17.04 12.95
N SER A 70 -5.39 -17.29 14.27
CA SER A 70 -5.36 -16.24 15.29
C SER A 70 -3.99 -15.56 15.35
N SER A 71 -2.89 -16.31 15.42
CA SER A 71 -1.54 -15.72 15.52
C SER A 71 -1.21 -14.86 14.30
N TRP A 72 -1.58 -15.30 13.10
CA TRP A 72 -1.31 -14.51 11.89
C TRP A 72 -2.25 -13.30 11.74
N ALA A 73 -3.44 -13.35 12.34
CA ALA A 73 -4.35 -12.21 12.38
C ALA A 73 -3.95 -11.13 13.39
N GLU A 74 -3.24 -11.48 14.47
CA GLU A 74 -2.82 -10.52 15.52
C GLU A 74 -1.95 -9.39 14.97
N ASP A 75 -1.10 -9.69 13.99
CA ASP A 75 -0.21 -8.71 13.35
C ASP A 75 -0.91 -7.89 12.25
N MET A 76 -2.13 -8.25 11.84
CA MET A 76 -2.93 -7.54 10.84
C MET A 76 -3.70 -6.37 11.48
N VAL A 77 -2.93 -5.40 11.98
CA VAL A 77 -3.44 -4.28 12.77
C VAL A 77 -4.19 -3.27 11.91
N ILE A 78 -5.37 -2.84 12.38
CA ILE A 78 -5.98 -1.59 11.92
C ILE A 78 -5.63 -0.50 12.93
N TYR A 79 -4.72 0.39 12.54
CA TYR A 79 -4.20 1.41 13.44
C TYR A 79 -5.33 2.19 14.13
N GLY A 80 -5.16 2.59 15.38
CA GLY A 80 -6.16 3.37 16.13
C GLY A 80 -7.54 2.73 16.33
N LEU A 81 -7.71 1.45 16.00
CA LEU A 81 -8.73 0.61 16.62
C LEU A 81 -8.04 -0.39 17.56
N LYS A 82 -8.73 -0.76 18.64
CA LYS A 82 -8.26 -1.79 19.57
C LYS A 82 -8.74 -3.17 19.11
N HIS A 83 -7.85 -4.16 19.09
CA HIS A 83 -8.25 -5.53 18.81
C HIS A 83 -8.94 -6.14 20.04
N GLU A 84 -10.18 -6.60 19.89
CA GLU A 84 -11.00 -7.19 20.94
C GLU A 84 -11.72 -8.45 20.44
N ILE A 85 -12.17 -9.32 21.35
CA ILE A 85 -12.86 -10.58 21.00
C ILE A 85 -14.23 -10.31 20.35
N ASP A 86 -14.94 -9.27 20.82
CA ASP A 86 -16.21 -8.80 20.27
C ASP A 86 -16.11 -7.29 20.05
N GLY A 87 -15.33 -6.91 19.02
CA GLY A 87 -15.10 -5.52 18.67
C GLY A 87 -16.27 -4.92 17.90
N ASP A 88 -16.33 -3.58 17.88
CA ASP A 88 -17.39 -2.84 17.20
C ASP A 88 -17.44 -3.14 15.68
N PHE A 89 -16.27 -3.28 15.05
CA PHE A 89 -16.13 -3.77 13.68
C PHE A 89 -15.79 -5.26 13.64
N LYS A 90 -16.58 -6.04 12.90
CA LYS A 90 -16.38 -7.48 12.72
C LYS A 90 -15.81 -7.74 11.33
N ILE A 91 -14.50 -8.00 11.27
CA ILE A 91 -13.75 -8.12 10.02
C ILE A 91 -13.52 -9.60 9.74
N THR A 92 -13.93 -10.04 8.55
CA THR A 92 -13.63 -11.38 8.06
C THR A 92 -12.72 -11.26 6.84
N TYR A 93 -11.50 -11.78 6.97
CA TYR A 93 -10.56 -11.91 5.87
C TYR A 93 -10.57 -13.36 5.38
N ASN A 94 -11.16 -13.57 4.21
CA ASN A 94 -11.31 -14.90 3.61
C ASN A 94 -10.28 -15.09 2.51
N VAL A 95 -9.37 -16.03 2.69
CA VAL A 95 -8.47 -16.51 1.66
C VAL A 95 -9.12 -17.76 1.06
N SER A 96 -9.78 -17.60 -0.08
CA SER A 96 -10.54 -18.70 -0.72
C SER A 96 -9.61 -19.71 -1.40
N LYS A 97 -8.49 -19.24 -1.97
CA LYS A 97 -7.45 -20.10 -2.55
C LYS A 97 -6.06 -19.56 -2.24
N PHE A 98 -5.12 -20.45 -1.94
CA PHE A 98 -3.70 -20.13 -1.80
C PHE A 98 -2.87 -21.31 -2.28
N GLU A 99 -1.85 -21.06 -3.09
CA GLU A 99 -0.91 -22.09 -3.55
C GLU A 99 0.54 -21.61 -3.53
N PHE A 100 1.41 -22.44 -2.96
CA PHE A 100 2.84 -22.39 -3.23
C PHE A 100 3.13 -23.24 -4.46
N LEU A 101 3.54 -22.62 -5.56
CA LEU A 101 3.70 -23.27 -6.84
C LEU A 101 5.13 -23.77 -7.08
N ASP A 102 6.12 -22.94 -6.78
CA ASP A 102 7.51 -23.21 -7.13
C ASP A 102 8.51 -22.47 -6.24
N SER A 103 9.73 -23.01 -6.17
CA SER A 103 10.90 -22.39 -5.56
C SER A 103 12.04 -22.39 -6.59
N LYS A 104 12.45 -21.19 -7.00
CA LYS A 104 13.51 -20.98 -7.99
C LYS A 104 14.56 -20.00 -7.50
N SER A 105 15.61 -19.79 -8.28
CA SER A 105 16.58 -18.73 -8.04
C SER A 105 16.58 -17.74 -9.18
N ILE A 106 16.49 -16.45 -8.86
CA ILE A 106 16.61 -15.35 -9.82
C ILE A 106 17.77 -14.49 -9.36
N SER A 107 18.77 -14.30 -10.24
CA SER A 107 19.99 -13.52 -9.94
C SER A 107 20.68 -13.91 -8.63
N ARG A 108 20.75 -15.22 -8.33
CA ARG A 108 21.32 -15.80 -7.10
C ARG A 108 20.55 -15.51 -5.81
N SER A 109 19.39 -14.85 -5.89
CA SER A 109 18.46 -14.70 -4.76
C SER A 109 17.41 -15.81 -4.81
N PRO A 110 16.93 -16.31 -3.65
CA PRO A 110 15.74 -17.16 -3.62
C PRO A 110 14.53 -16.42 -4.18
N ALA A 111 13.70 -17.15 -4.92
CA ALA A 111 12.46 -16.65 -5.46
C ALA A 111 11.35 -17.69 -5.32
N PHE A 112 10.21 -17.28 -4.77
CA PHE A 112 9.08 -18.17 -4.52
C PHE A 112 7.89 -17.77 -5.35
N VAL A 113 7.24 -18.73 -6.01
CA VAL A 113 6.05 -18.48 -6.83
C VAL A 113 4.81 -18.84 -6.02
N MET A 114 3.93 -17.87 -5.78
CA MET A 114 2.73 -18.08 -4.97
C MET A 114 1.50 -17.44 -5.61
N GLY A 115 0.36 -18.12 -5.47
CA GLY A 115 -0.96 -17.67 -5.88
C GLY A 115 -1.88 -17.40 -4.71
N ILE A 116 -2.72 -16.37 -4.82
CA ILE A 116 -3.73 -16.01 -3.81
C ILE A 116 -5.02 -15.50 -4.45
N GLU A 117 -6.15 -15.92 -3.89
CA GLU A 117 -7.49 -15.37 -4.10
C GLU A 117 -8.07 -15.06 -2.72
N ALA A 118 -8.62 -13.86 -2.54
CA ALA A 118 -9.10 -13.45 -1.23
C ALA A 118 -10.21 -12.39 -1.29
N ASN A 119 -10.92 -12.21 -0.18
CA ASN A 119 -11.87 -11.11 0.02
C ASN A 119 -11.87 -10.66 1.49
N VAL A 120 -12.29 -9.42 1.70
CA VAL A 120 -12.51 -8.85 3.02
C VAL A 120 -13.95 -8.37 3.11
N GLU A 121 -14.60 -8.71 4.21
CA GLU A 121 -15.92 -8.22 4.58
C GLU A 121 -15.83 -7.58 5.97
N VAL A 122 -16.41 -6.39 6.14
CA VAL A 122 -16.57 -5.74 7.45
C VAL A 122 -18.04 -5.57 7.75
N LYS A 123 -18.44 -6.04 8.93
CA LYS A 123 -19.75 -5.79 9.53
C LYS A 123 -19.63 -4.80 10.68
N ASP A 124 -20.71 -4.07 10.91
CA ASP A 124 -20.87 -3.29 12.14
C ASP A 124 -21.25 -4.18 13.34
N LYS A 125 -21.40 -3.56 14.51
CA LYS A 125 -21.79 -4.23 15.76
C LYS A 125 -23.15 -4.93 15.68
N GLU A 126 -24.04 -4.47 14.80
CA GLU A 126 -25.39 -5.02 14.57
C GLU A 126 -25.39 -6.16 13.54
N GLY A 127 -24.25 -6.41 12.89
CA GLY A 127 -24.06 -7.48 11.93
C GLY A 127 -24.39 -7.08 10.47
N LYS A 128 -24.62 -5.80 10.20
CA LYS A 128 -24.83 -5.29 8.83
C LYS A 128 -23.49 -5.20 8.11
N ILE A 129 -23.42 -5.68 6.87
CA ILE A 129 -22.24 -5.50 6.02
C ILE A 129 -22.15 -4.03 5.62
N ILE A 130 -21.00 -3.41 5.91
CA ILE A 130 -20.73 -2.00 5.61
C ILE A 130 -19.55 -1.83 4.66
N TYR A 131 -18.72 -2.85 4.49
CA TYR A 131 -17.59 -2.81 3.57
C TYR A 131 -17.30 -4.17 2.98
N GLN A 132 -16.99 -4.20 1.68
CA GLN A 132 -16.61 -5.43 0.99
C GLN A 132 -15.66 -5.16 -0.17
N ARG A 133 -14.59 -5.97 -0.25
CA ARG A 133 -13.62 -5.97 -1.34
C ARG A 133 -13.19 -7.38 -1.70
N PHE A 134 -12.83 -7.56 -2.97
CA PHE A 134 -12.43 -8.84 -3.54
C PHE A 134 -11.11 -8.72 -4.30
N GLN A 135 -10.32 -9.78 -4.23
CA GLN A 135 -9.16 -10.01 -5.06
C GLN A 135 -9.36 -11.31 -5.83
N ALA A 136 -9.52 -11.18 -7.15
CA ALA A 136 -9.52 -12.32 -8.06
C ALA A 136 -8.19 -13.09 -7.97
N PRO A 137 -8.13 -14.35 -8.45
CA PRO A 137 -6.89 -15.13 -8.45
C PRO A 137 -5.74 -14.39 -9.12
N LYS A 138 -4.63 -14.23 -8.39
CA LYS A 138 -3.36 -13.65 -8.87
C LYS A 138 -2.18 -14.53 -8.48
N VAL A 139 -1.11 -14.50 -9.28
CA VAL A 139 0.13 -15.22 -9.02
C VAL A 139 1.31 -14.31 -9.21
N ASN A 140 2.27 -14.34 -8.28
CA ASN A 140 3.48 -13.55 -8.38
C ASN A 140 4.71 -14.39 -8.00
N THR A 141 5.86 -14.00 -8.55
CA THR A 141 7.18 -14.46 -8.11
C THR A 141 7.72 -13.46 -7.10
N PHE A 142 8.05 -13.93 -5.89
CA PHE A 142 8.59 -13.09 -4.80
C PHE A 142 10.07 -13.34 -4.64
N ILE A 143 10.91 -12.37 -5.00
CA ILE A 143 12.37 -12.43 -4.82
C ILE A 143 12.69 -11.92 -3.41
N VAL A 144 13.51 -12.66 -2.67
CA VAL A 144 13.83 -12.34 -1.27
C VAL A 144 15.31 -12.47 -0.96
N ASP A 145 15.70 -11.96 0.21
CA ASP A 145 17.04 -12.17 0.77
C ASP A 145 17.24 -13.66 1.15
N SER A 146 18.48 -14.11 1.21
CA SER A 146 18.82 -15.53 1.39
C SER A 146 18.43 -16.10 2.75
N ASP A 147 18.21 -15.25 3.75
CA ASP A 147 17.77 -15.59 5.10
C ASP A 147 16.25 -15.72 5.23
N VAL A 148 15.50 -15.26 4.22
CA VAL A 148 14.03 -15.29 4.23
C VAL A 148 13.52 -16.66 3.80
N ARG A 149 12.73 -17.28 4.67
CA ARG A 149 12.12 -18.60 4.45
C ARG A 149 10.77 -18.48 3.74
N PRO A 150 10.33 -19.52 3.00
CA PRO A 150 9.08 -19.47 2.24
C PRO A 150 7.85 -19.11 3.08
N TYR A 151 7.72 -19.63 4.30
CA TYR A 151 6.56 -19.32 5.16
C TYR A 151 6.47 -17.83 5.54
N GLN A 152 7.61 -17.14 5.67
CA GLN A 152 7.64 -15.70 5.96
C GLN A 152 7.10 -14.91 4.75
N VAL A 153 7.37 -15.39 3.54
CA VAL A 153 6.82 -14.83 2.31
C VAL A 153 5.32 -15.12 2.21
N MET A 154 4.86 -16.33 2.56
CA MET A 154 3.42 -16.63 2.63
C MET A 154 2.67 -15.67 3.56
N TYR A 155 3.21 -15.43 4.76
CA TYR A 155 2.67 -14.43 5.69
C TYR A 155 2.65 -13.03 5.05
N SER A 156 3.75 -12.62 4.41
CA SER A 156 3.86 -11.32 3.75
C SER A 156 2.84 -11.15 2.62
N VAL A 157 2.55 -12.21 1.85
CA VAL A 157 1.52 -12.21 0.81
C VAL A 157 0.14 -12.00 1.41
N LEU A 158 -0.19 -12.73 2.48
CA LEU A 158 -1.46 -12.58 3.19
C LEU A 158 -1.64 -11.19 3.77
N TYR A 159 -0.61 -10.69 4.46
CA TYR A 159 -0.61 -9.36 5.07
C TYR A 159 -0.77 -8.27 4.02
N THR A 160 0.02 -8.31 2.94
CA THR A 160 -0.05 -7.29 1.88
C THR A 160 -1.40 -7.30 1.19
N THR A 161 -1.94 -8.48 0.87
CA THR A 161 -3.27 -8.63 0.27
C THR A 161 -4.37 -8.09 1.21
N TYR A 162 -4.26 -8.35 2.52
CA TYR A 162 -5.18 -7.76 3.50
C TYR A 162 -5.12 -6.23 3.52
N GLN A 163 -3.91 -5.65 3.56
CA GLN A 163 -3.72 -4.20 3.55
C GLN A 163 -4.29 -3.56 2.28
N GLU A 164 -4.08 -4.18 1.11
CA GLU A 164 -4.67 -3.75 -0.16
C GLU A 164 -6.21 -3.77 -0.10
N LEU A 165 -6.81 -4.82 0.48
CA LEU A 165 -8.27 -4.96 0.57
C LEU A 165 -8.92 -4.06 1.62
N ILE A 166 -8.22 -3.68 2.70
CA ILE A 166 -8.75 -2.84 3.80
C ILE A 166 -8.37 -1.36 3.66
N ASN A 167 -7.58 -0.99 2.65
CA ASN A 167 -7.07 0.38 2.51
C ASN A 167 -8.19 1.43 2.54
N ASP A 168 -9.21 1.26 1.68
CA ASP A 168 -10.33 2.20 1.58
C ASP A 168 -11.18 2.21 2.86
N PHE A 169 -11.34 1.08 3.55
CA PHE A 169 -12.11 1.00 4.80
C PHE A 169 -11.64 2.06 5.81
N THR A 170 -10.33 2.29 5.89
CA THR A 170 -9.80 3.31 6.82
C THR A 170 -10.23 4.73 6.44
N LEU A 171 -10.33 5.05 5.15
CA LEU A 171 -10.82 6.33 4.64
C LEU A 171 -12.31 6.52 4.93
N TYR A 172 -13.10 5.45 4.82
CA TYR A 172 -14.55 5.53 4.99
C TYR A 172 -15.00 5.73 6.42
N TYR A 173 -14.35 5.04 7.36
CA TYR A 173 -14.92 4.83 8.69
C TYR A 173 -14.02 5.31 9.83
N LEU A 174 -12.74 5.59 9.55
CA LEU A 174 -11.78 6.00 10.57
C LEU A 174 -11.25 7.40 10.31
N TYR A 175 -10.94 8.09 11.41
CA TYR A 175 -10.16 9.31 11.31
C TYR A 175 -8.74 8.99 10.82
N GLY A 176 -8.16 9.89 10.04
CA GLY A 176 -6.82 9.68 9.50
C GLY A 176 -6.08 10.96 9.14
N PRO A 177 -4.87 10.84 8.56
CA PRO A 177 -4.10 9.60 8.39
C PRO A 177 -3.54 9.10 9.74
N VAL A 178 -2.80 8.00 9.76
CA VAL A 178 -2.02 7.65 10.96
C VAL A 178 -0.79 8.56 11.03
N LEU A 179 -0.74 9.40 12.05
CA LEU A 179 0.37 10.31 12.33
C LEU A 179 1.35 9.68 13.31
N LYS A 180 2.64 9.82 13.02
CA LYS A 180 3.72 9.36 13.89
C LYS A 180 4.13 10.49 14.81
N ALA A 181 3.96 10.33 16.11
CA ALA A 181 4.46 11.28 17.09
C ALA A 181 5.72 10.74 17.75
N GLN A 182 6.71 11.61 17.93
CA GLN A 182 7.66 11.51 19.03
C GLN A 182 7.32 12.69 19.93
N TYR A 183 6.66 12.46 21.06
CA TYR A 183 6.60 13.55 22.04
C TYR A 183 7.97 13.61 22.73
N VAL A 184 8.56 14.80 22.71
CA VAL A 184 9.94 15.00 23.15
C VAL A 184 9.93 15.12 24.67
N ASP A 185 10.33 14.07 25.39
CA ASP A 185 10.65 14.18 26.81
C ASP A 185 12.00 14.89 26.96
N LEU A 186 12.02 15.98 27.73
CA LEU A 186 13.23 16.73 28.00
C LEU A 186 14.01 16.05 29.13
N LYS A 187 15.29 15.78 28.88
CA LYS A 187 16.27 15.37 29.89
C LYS A 187 17.38 16.42 29.95
N LEU A 188 17.10 17.56 30.58
CA LEU A 188 18.13 18.56 30.85
C LEU A 188 18.95 18.17 32.09
N PRO A 189 20.16 18.73 32.29
CA PRO A 189 20.99 18.47 33.47
C PRO A 189 20.28 18.83 34.80
N LYS A 190 20.78 18.27 35.92
CA LYS A 190 20.22 18.21 37.29
C LYS A 190 19.73 19.53 37.96
N LYS A 191 19.69 20.68 37.29
CA LYS A 191 19.33 21.99 37.88
C LYS A 191 18.01 22.59 37.39
N THR A 192 17.33 21.95 36.44
CA THR A 192 16.03 22.42 35.93
C THR A 192 14.94 21.44 36.37
N ASP A 193 13.95 21.93 37.14
CA ASP A 193 12.76 21.13 37.45
C ASP A 193 11.89 21.02 36.18
N LEU A 194 11.86 19.83 35.61
CA LEU A 194 11.12 19.50 34.38
C LEU A 194 9.92 18.60 34.64
N THR A 195 9.55 18.41 35.91
CA THR A 195 8.49 17.51 36.33
C THR A 195 7.16 17.89 35.67
N ASP A 196 6.82 19.18 35.69
CA ASP A 196 5.59 19.71 35.09
C ASP A 196 5.58 19.58 33.55
N PHE A 197 6.74 19.69 32.90
CA PHE A 197 6.84 19.46 31.46
C PHE A 197 6.58 18.00 31.08
N ASN A 198 7.26 17.06 31.73
CA ASN A 198 7.08 15.64 31.43
C ASN A 198 5.71 15.11 31.88
N LEU A 199 5.06 15.73 32.87
CA LEU A 199 3.67 15.46 33.21
C LEU A 199 2.72 15.97 32.13
N SER A 200 2.95 17.18 31.60
CA SER A 200 2.11 17.74 30.54
C SER A 200 2.12 16.91 29.25
N THR A 201 3.21 16.17 28.95
CA THR A 201 3.27 15.28 27.78
C THR A 201 2.45 14.00 27.93
N GLN A 202 2.01 13.65 29.15
CA GLN A 202 1.15 12.47 29.39
C GLN A 202 -0.26 12.62 28.81
N VAL A 203 -0.63 13.81 28.33
CA VAL A 203 -1.88 14.00 27.57
C VAL A 203 -1.90 13.16 26.29
N PHE A 204 -0.76 12.96 25.63
CA PHE A 204 -0.72 12.19 24.37
C PHE A 204 -1.10 10.71 24.56
N PRO A 205 -0.54 9.93 25.51
CA PRO A 205 -1.03 8.58 25.73
C PRO A 205 -2.48 8.53 26.26
N SER A 206 -2.97 9.56 26.96
CA SER A 206 -4.30 9.54 27.56
C SER A 206 -5.46 9.82 26.60
N ILE A 207 -5.23 10.39 25.41
CA ILE A 207 -6.29 10.55 24.40
C ILE A 207 -6.67 9.23 23.71
N SER A 208 -5.88 8.16 23.91
CA SER A 208 -6.20 6.84 23.36
C SER A 208 -7.52 6.32 23.95
N GLY A 209 -8.48 5.99 23.10
CA GLY A 209 -9.81 5.55 23.53
C GLY A 209 -10.76 6.67 23.97
N VAL A 210 -10.36 7.94 23.89
CA VAL A 210 -11.21 9.10 24.20
C VAL A 210 -11.82 9.68 22.93
N SER A 211 -13.08 10.13 23.01
CA SER A 211 -13.76 10.75 21.88
C SER A 211 -13.12 12.09 21.48
N ARG A 212 -13.09 12.37 20.17
CA ARG A 212 -12.36 13.52 19.61
C ARG A 212 -12.90 14.87 20.04
N ASP A 213 -14.20 14.97 20.29
CA ASP A 213 -14.84 16.18 20.81
C ASP A 213 -14.31 16.57 22.20
N GLN A 214 -13.73 15.62 22.95
CA GLN A 214 -13.13 15.88 24.26
C GLN A 214 -11.64 16.26 24.19
N TRP A 215 -10.97 16.05 23.04
CA TRP A 215 -9.55 16.33 22.88
C TRP A 215 -9.16 17.80 23.11
N PRO A 216 -9.93 18.82 22.67
CA PRO A 216 -9.62 20.22 22.96
C PRO A 216 -9.48 20.49 24.47
N ASN A 217 -10.32 19.88 25.29
CA ASN A 217 -10.27 20.05 26.75
C ASN A 217 -9.06 19.35 27.36
N LEU A 218 -8.72 18.15 26.88
CA LEU A 218 -7.54 17.41 27.34
C LEU A 218 -6.24 18.13 26.99
N PHE A 219 -6.14 18.69 25.78
CA PHE A 219 -4.97 19.46 25.37
C PHE A 219 -4.91 20.86 25.98
N GLY A 220 -6.04 21.47 26.33
CA GLY A 220 -6.13 22.90 26.66
C GLY A 220 -5.15 23.37 27.72
N GLU A 221 -5.06 22.69 28.87
CA GLU A 221 -4.14 23.08 29.95
C GLU A 221 -2.67 22.81 29.58
N ALA A 222 -2.40 21.69 28.91
CA ALA A 222 -1.05 21.37 28.43
C ALA A 222 -0.56 22.38 27.37
N GLN A 223 -1.43 22.79 26.45
CA GLN A 223 -1.12 23.80 25.43
C GLN A 223 -0.83 25.16 26.07
N LYS A 224 -1.66 25.62 27.02
CA LYS A 224 -1.38 26.86 27.77
C LYS A 224 0.00 26.82 28.42
N TYR A 225 0.32 25.70 29.09
CA TYR A 225 1.63 25.53 29.72
C TYR A 225 2.78 25.56 28.70
N TRP A 226 2.70 24.82 27.59
CA TRP A 226 3.73 24.83 26.56
C TRP A 226 3.90 26.21 25.91
N GLU A 227 2.83 26.99 25.75
CA GLU A 227 2.93 28.38 25.25
C GLU A 227 3.76 29.27 26.17
N THR A 228 3.71 29.06 27.48
CA THR A 228 4.59 29.78 28.43
C THR A 228 6.06 29.44 28.20
N LEU A 229 6.36 28.19 27.85
CA LEU A 229 7.71 27.68 27.64
C LEU A 229 8.35 28.14 26.33
N LEU A 230 7.57 28.67 25.38
CA LEU A 230 8.14 29.33 24.20
C LEU A 230 8.99 30.56 24.55
N LYS A 231 8.74 31.16 25.72
CA LYS A 231 9.52 32.29 26.26
C LYS A 231 10.59 31.83 27.26
N TYR A 232 10.71 30.54 27.53
CA TYR A 232 11.68 30.00 28.49
C TYR A 232 13.10 30.46 28.14
N GLN A 233 13.89 30.84 29.13
CA GLN A 233 15.27 31.29 28.91
C GLN A 233 16.11 31.00 30.15
N VAL A 234 17.23 30.34 29.92
CA VAL A 234 18.28 30.13 30.93
C VAL A 234 19.63 30.60 30.39
N LYS A 235 20.66 30.56 31.24
CA LYS A 235 22.03 30.95 30.85
C LYS A 235 22.59 30.10 29.71
N ASP A 236 22.16 28.84 29.64
CA ASP A 236 22.55 27.92 28.58
C ASP A 236 21.61 28.07 27.37
N GLU A 237 22.16 28.52 26.24
CA GLU A 237 21.42 28.73 24.99
C GLU A 237 20.90 27.43 24.41
N ASP A 238 21.64 26.34 24.59
CA ASP A 238 21.33 25.01 24.09
C ASP A 238 20.15 24.39 24.86
N ASP A 239 20.16 24.51 26.20
CA ASP A 239 19.02 24.12 27.04
C ASP A 239 17.78 24.97 26.72
N THR A 240 17.97 26.27 26.47
CA THR A 240 16.89 27.18 26.08
C THR A 240 16.25 26.76 24.76
N LYS A 241 17.06 26.43 23.75
CA LYS A 241 16.57 25.96 22.44
C LYS A 241 15.85 24.62 22.56
N ASP A 242 16.36 23.68 23.36
CA ASP A 242 15.73 22.37 23.52
C ASP A 242 14.34 22.49 24.16
N VAL A 243 14.16 23.31 25.19
CA VAL A 243 12.85 23.54 25.82
C VAL A 243 11.87 24.17 24.83
N ARG A 244 12.29 25.23 24.15
CA ARG A 244 11.44 25.94 23.16
C ARG A 244 11.07 25.04 21.99
N MET A 245 12.01 24.24 21.49
CA MET A 245 11.77 23.26 20.43
C MET A 245 10.74 22.23 20.86
N ALA A 246 10.91 21.62 22.03
CA ALA A 246 10.00 20.58 22.51
C ALA A 246 8.59 21.13 22.77
N ALA A 247 8.48 22.33 23.38
CA ALA A 247 7.21 23.01 23.57
C ALA A 247 6.54 23.36 22.23
N ALA A 248 7.28 23.93 21.28
CA ALA A 248 6.77 24.24 19.95
C ALA A 248 6.33 22.98 19.18
N TYR A 249 7.07 21.87 19.31
CA TYR A 249 6.72 20.61 18.68
C TYR A 249 5.40 20.06 19.26
N ASN A 250 5.27 20.02 20.59
CA ASN A 250 4.05 19.55 21.25
C ASN A 250 2.84 20.43 20.90
N LEU A 251 3.03 21.75 20.80
CA LEU A 251 1.99 22.69 20.34
C LEU A 251 1.61 22.46 18.88
N ALA A 252 2.58 22.30 17.99
CA ALA A 252 2.32 22.06 16.58
C ALA A 252 1.57 20.74 16.36
N PHE A 253 2.02 19.68 17.02
CA PHE A 253 1.44 18.34 16.89
C PHE A 253 0.05 18.25 17.53
N SER A 254 -0.16 18.82 18.72
CA SER A 254 -1.50 18.87 19.33
C SER A 254 -2.49 19.69 18.49
N ASN A 255 -2.07 20.85 17.95
CA ASN A 255 -2.92 21.61 17.02
C ASN A 255 -3.20 20.84 15.72
N LEU A 256 -2.25 20.04 15.24
CA LEU A 256 -2.44 19.19 14.06
C LEU A 256 -3.51 18.15 14.32
N LEU A 257 -3.47 17.49 15.49
CA LEU A 257 -4.48 16.52 15.92
C LEU A 257 -5.88 17.12 16.05
N LEU A 258 -5.96 18.39 16.43
CA LEU A 258 -7.19 19.19 16.52
C LEU A 258 -7.65 19.77 15.17
N GLY A 259 -6.87 19.58 14.09
CA GLY A 259 -7.19 20.11 12.76
C GLY A 259 -6.90 21.61 12.57
N ASN A 260 -6.22 22.25 13.52
CA ASN A 260 -5.86 23.67 13.46
C ASN A 260 -4.57 23.88 12.66
N MET A 261 -4.65 23.71 11.34
CA MET A 261 -3.51 23.86 10.42
C MET A 261 -2.77 25.21 10.55
N PRO A 262 -3.44 26.36 10.66
CA PRO A 262 -2.73 27.65 10.84
C PRO A 262 -1.85 27.68 12.10
N ALA A 263 -2.35 27.19 13.23
CA ALA A 263 -1.55 27.12 14.45
C ALA A 263 -0.42 26.08 14.33
N THR A 264 -0.68 24.93 13.71
CA THR A 264 0.35 23.93 13.42
C THR A 264 1.50 24.52 12.62
N GLU A 265 1.22 25.22 11.51
CA GLU A 265 2.25 25.80 10.65
C GLU A 265 3.02 26.93 11.37
N LYS A 266 2.34 27.75 12.17
CA LYS A 266 2.97 28.75 13.04
C LYS A 266 3.99 28.11 13.98
N TYR A 267 3.60 27.06 14.70
CA TYR A 267 4.50 26.41 15.67
C TYR A 267 5.58 25.56 15.00
N ALA A 268 5.32 24.98 13.82
CA ALA A 268 6.33 24.27 13.02
C ALA A 268 7.50 25.19 12.60
N ALA A 269 7.23 26.47 12.32
CA ALA A 269 8.28 27.45 12.05
C ALA A 269 9.20 27.66 13.27
N ILE A 270 8.63 27.69 14.48
CA ILE A 270 9.39 27.81 15.73
C ILE A 270 10.21 26.54 15.99
N VAL A 271 9.66 25.35 15.67
CA VAL A 271 10.43 24.09 15.71
C VAL A 271 11.66 24.20 14.80
N LYS A 272 11.50 24.63 13.55
CA LYS A 272 12.61 24.80 12.60
C LYS A 272 13.74 25.68 13.12
N GLU A 273 13.39 26.76 13.82
CA GLU A 273 14.35 27.72 14.38
C GLU A 273 15.16 27.14 15.55
N ASN A 274 14.55 26.24 16.32
CA ASN A 274 15.13 25.70 17.56
C ASN A 274 15.60 24.23 17.43
N ASP A 275 15.31 23.56 16.32
CA ASP A 275 15.71 22.17 16.08
C ASP A 275 17.21 22.07 15.79
N ARG A 276 17.92 21.26 16.58
CA ARG A 276 19.35 21.05 16.40
C ARG A 276 19.57 20.28 15.09
N LYS A 277 20.38 20.84 14.20
CA LYS A 277 20.73 20.19 12.94
C LYS A 277 21.85 19.20 13.15
N PHE A 278 21.60 17.92 12.88
CA PHE A 278 22.65 16.92 12.75
C PHE A 278 22.88 16.64 11.27
N LEU A 279 24.10 16.84 10.77
CA LEU A 279 24.43 16.75 9.34
C LEU A 279 23.51 17.58 8.43
N GLY A 280 23.07 18.75 8.92
CA GLY A 280 22.15 19.65 8.20
C GLY A 280 20.67 19.25 8.24
N MET A 281 20.31 18.11 8.84
CA MET A 281 18.94 17.64 8.98
C MET A 281 18.34 18.02 10.32
N ALA A 282 17.12 18.54 10.30
CA ALA A 282 16.31 18.89 11.47
C ALA A 282 15.28 17.75 11.69
N SER A 283 15.58 16.78 12.56
CA SER A 283 14.82 15.54 12.66
C SER A 283 13.38 15.74 13.13
N ASN A 284 13.14 16.63 14.10
CA ASN A 284 11.82 16.88 14.65
C ASN A 284 10.97 17.68 13.68
N HIS A 285 11.56 18.70 13.05
CA HIS A 285 10.90 19.49 12.03
C HIS A 285 10.49 18.63 10.83
N ASN A 286 11.39 17.80 10.31
CA ASN A 286 11.10 16.95 9.15
C ASN A 286 9.93 16.00 9.42
N MET A 287 9.93 15.32 10.57
CA MET A 287 8.83 14.44 10.95
C MET A 287 7.49 15.18 11.09
N LEU A 288 7.50 16.40 11.66
CA LEU A 288 6.29 17.23 11.74
C LEU A 288 5.79 17.64 10.35
N MET A 289 6.68 17.96 9.42
CA MET A 289 6.32 18.29 8.04
C MET A 289 5.76 17.09 7.28
N ASP A 290 6.32 15.91 7.51
CA ASP A 290 5.79 14.66 6.93
C ASP A 290 4.36 14.40 7.43
N ASN A 291 4.09 14.61 8.72
CA ASN A 291 2.74 14.53 9.28
C ASN A 291 1.79 15.59 8.67
N ILE A 292 2.23 16.85 8.54
CA ILE A 292 1.44 17.92 7.91
C ILE A 292 1.10 17.55 6.46
N LYS A 293 2.09 17.06 5.71
CA LYS A 293 1.92 16.61 4.33
C LYS A 293 0.92 15.46 4.26
N ALA A 294 1.06 14.46 5.13
CA ALA A 294 0.14 13.33 5.21
C ALA A 294 -1.30 13.80 5.48
N VAL A 295 -1.53 14.75 6.39
CA VAL A 295 -2.88 15.30 6.64
C VAL A 295 -3.46 15.97 5.40
N LYS A 296 -2.65 16.77 4.68
CA LYS A 296 -3.10 17.44 3.45
C LYS A 296 -3.44 16.44 2.34
N GLU A 297 -2.60 15.41 2.15
CA GLU A 297 -2.83 14.33 1.18
C GLU A 297 -4.08 13.52 1.53
N TYR A 298 -4.19 13.07 2.78
CA TYR A 298 -5.33 12.28 3.25
C TYR A 298 -6.66 13.06 3.25
N THR A 299 -6.63 14.37 3.47
CA THR A 299 -7.83 15.23 3.33
C THR A 299 -8.37 15.22 1.91
N THR A 300 -7.48 15.08 0.94
CA THR A 300 -7.84 15.00 -0.49
C THR A 300 -8.41 13.62 -0.79
N GLU A 301 -7.71 12.55 -0.38
CA GLU A 301 -8.15 11.16 -0.54
C GLU A 301 -9.51 10.85 0.15
N SER A 302 -9.74 11.34 1.37
CA SER A 302 -11.00 11.15 2.09
C SER A 302 -12.19 11.79 1.38
N LYS A 303 -12.01 12.95 0.72
CA LYS A 303 -13.08 13.57 -0.07
C LYS A 303 -13.46 12.72 -1.28
N GLU A 304 -12.51 11.98 -1.84
CA GLU A 304 -12.69 11.13 -3.03
C GLU A 304 -13.31 9.80 -2.71
N ALA A 305 -12.98 9.22 -1.55
CA ALA A 305 -13.60 7.99 -1.08
C ALA A 305 -15.13 8.07 -1.06
N LYS A 306 -15.72 9.27 -0.96
CA LYS A 306 -17.17 9.50 -1.11
C LYS A 306 -17.77 9.00 -2.44
N ASN A 307 -16.97 8.94 -3.50
CA ASN A 307 -17.43 8.55 -4.84
C ASN A 307 -17.23 7.06 -5.14
N ILE A 308 -16.57 6.32 -4.24
CA ILE A 308 -16.39 4.88 -4.37
C ILE A 308 -17.57 4.22 -3.63
N SER A 309 -17.95 3.00 -4.00
CA SER A 309 -18.89 2.22 -3.18
C SER A 309 -18.09 1.49 -2.08
N PRO A 310 -18.47 1.59 -0.79
CA PRO A 310 -17.82 0.81 0.26
C PRO A 310 -18.11 -0.69 0.12
N ILE A 311 -19.18 -1.08 -0.59
CA ILE A 311 -19.51 -2.47 -0.92
C ILE A 311 -19.27 -2.67 -2.42
N ALA A 312 -18.19 -3.39 -2.76
CA ALA A 312 -17.93 -3.78 -4.14
C ALA A 312 -18.82 -4.98 -4.52
N GLU A 313 -19.29 -5.02 -5.76
CA GLU A 313 -19.93 -6.22 -6.29
C GLU A 313 -18.89 -7.34 -6.43
N ALA A 314 -19.31 -8.58 -6.17
CA ALA A 314 -18.44 -9.73 -6.35
C ALA A 314 -18.04 -9.85 -7.84
N PRO A 315 -16.75 -10.06 -8.15
CA PRO A 315 -16.30 -10.16 -9.53
C PRO A 315 -16.90 -11.40 -10.19
N VAL A 316 -17.50 -11.23 -11.37
CA VAL A 316 -17.92 -12.36 -12.20
C VAL A 316 -16.69 -12.98 -12.84
N LEU A 317 -16.18 -14.03 -12.21
CA LEU A 317 -15.00 -14.74 -12.70
C LEU A 317 -15.36 -15.57 -13.96
N PRO A 318 -14.58 -15.47 -15.05
CA PRO A 318 -14.73 -16.36 -16.19
C PRO A 318 -14.37 -17.80 -15.80
N GLU A 319 -14.88 -18.77 -16.56
CA GLU A 319 -14.86 -20.19 -16.18
C GLU A 319 -13.44 -20.73 -15.89
N TYR A 320 -12.46 -20.31 -16.70
CA TYR A 320 -11.07 -20.70 -16.50
C TYR A 320 -10.48 -20.22 -15.16
N LYS A 321 -11.00 -19.15 -14.55
CA LYS A 321 -10.57 -18.68 -13.21
C LYS A 321 -11.22 -19.43 -12.05
N LYS A 322 -12.30 -20.16 -12.33
CA LYS A 322 -12.94 -21.02 -11.32
C LYS A 322 -12.21 -22.34 -11.14
N SER A 323 -11.40 -22.75 -12.13
CA SER A 323 -10.60 -23.97 -12.14
C SER A 323 -9.75 -24.15 -10.87
N ALA A 324 -9.49 -25.40 -10.50
CA ALA A 324 -8.51 -25.76 -9.48
C ALA A 324 -7.09 -25.37 -9.92
N ASP A 325 -6.82 -25.35 -11.22
CA ASP A 325 -5.50 -25.03 -11.78
C ASP A 325 -5.32 -23.54 -12.10
N VAL A 326 -6.18 -22.65 -11.58
CA VAL A 326 -6.20 -21.22 -11.94
C VAL A 326 -4.85 -20.52 -11.76
N PHE A 327 -4.04 -20.95 -10.80
CA PHE A 327 -2.72 -20.38 -10.57
C PHE A 327 -1.64 -20.96 -11.51
N ARG A 328 -1.87 -22.13 -12.12
CA ARG A 328 -0.91 -22.85 -12.96
C ARG A 328 -1.04 -22.50 -14.43
N TYR A 329 -2.26 -22.40 -14.94
CA TYR A 329 -2.51 -22.04 -16.33
C TYR A 329 -3.92 -21.50 -16.55
N VAL A 330 -4.07 -20.77 -17.65
CA VAL A 330 -5.38 -20.38 -18.20
C VAL A 330 -5.66 -21.23 -19.44
N GLN A 331 -6.80 -21.92 -19.47
CA GLN A 331 -7.22 -22.72 -20.62
C GLN A 331 -8.36 -22.03 -21.37
N ILE A 332 -8.17 -21.85 -22.67
CA ILE A 332 -9.12 -21.22 -23.58
C ILE A 332 -9.34 -22.16 -24.77
N GLU A 333 -10.60 -22.40 -25.14
CA GLU A 333 -10.91 -23.11 -26.38
C GLU A 333 -11.15 -22.14 -27.53
N GLY A 334 -10.44 -22.32 -28.64
CA GLY A 334 -10.58 -21.42 -29.77
C GLY A 334 -9.47 -21.54 -30.81
N GLU A 335 -9.18 -20.42 -31.43
CA GLU A 335 -8.22 -20.23 -32.51
C GLU A 335 -7.13 -19.26 -32.07
N LEU A 336 -5.88 -19.65 -32.25
CA LEU A 336 -4.70 -18.83 -32.03
C LEU A 336 -4.08 -18.48 -33.38
N LEU A 337 -3.84 -17.19 -33.61
CA LEU A 337 -3.01 -16.70 -34.71
C LEU A 337 -1.69 -16.22 -34.14
N ASP A 338 -0.57 -16.75 -34.66
CA ASP A 338 0.75 -16.28 -34.29
C ASP A 338 1.23 -15.11 -35.17
N ASN A 339 2.29 -14.43 -34.75
CA ASN A 339 2.86 -13.27 -35.44
C ASN A 339 3.47 -13.62 -36.81
N LYS A 340 3.62 -14.90 -37.14
CA LYS A 340 4.09 -15.39 -38.45
C LYS A 340 2.93 -15.71 -39.39
N GLY A 341 1.68 -15.64 -38.89
CA GLY A 341 0.48 -15.94 -39.65
C GLY A 341 0.03 -17.40 -39.55
N ASP A 342 0.69 -18.24 -38.75
CA ASP A 342 0.24 -19.61 -38.54
C ASP A 342 -1.00 -19.62 -37.64
N LYS A 343 -1.98 -20.44 -38.02
CA LYS A 343 -3.26 -20.58 -37.34
C LYS A 343 -3.38 -21.95 -36.69
N PHE A 344 -3.69 -21.97 -35.40
CA PHE A 344 -3.89 -23.19 -34.62
C PHE A 344 -5.26 -23.19 -33.98
N VAL A 345 -6.01 -24.29 -34.12
CA VAL A 345 -7.35 -24.45 -33.56
C VAL A 345 -7.34 -25.59 -32.55
N GLY A 346 -7.83 -25.34 -31.33
CA GLY A 346 -7.83 -26.34 -30.27
C GLY A 346 -7.97 -25.78 -28.86
N LYS A 347 -7.47 -26.53 -27.87
CA LYS A 347 -7.37 -26.07 -26.48
C LYS A 347 -6.04 -25.38 -26.26
N ILE A 348 -6.08 -24.10 -25.93
CA ILE A 348 -4.92 -23.23 -25.75
C ILE A 348 -4.70 -23.06 -24.24
N LYS A 349 -3.56 -23.53 -23.75
CA LYS A 349 -3.12 -23.42 -22.34
C LYS A 349 -2.01 -22.39 -22.24
N LEU A 350 -2.29 -21.28 -21.55
CA LEU A 350 -1.32 -20.23 -21.20
C LEU A 350 -0.74 -20.58 -19.83
N MET A 351 0.52 -20.98 -19.79
CA MET A 351 1.19 -21.45 -18.57
C MET A 351 1.68 -20.27 -17.75
N ASN A 352 1.52 -20.35 -16.43
CA ASN A 352 2.02 -19.34 -15.50
C ASN A 352 3.42 -19.70 -14.96
N ASP A 353 4.32 -20.07 -15.86
CA ASP A 353 5.71 -20.45 -15.55
C ASP A 353 6.57 -19.24 -15.17
N ASN A 354 6.24 -18.06 -15.73
CA ASN A 354 6.93 -16.81 -15.49
C ASN A 354 5.98 -15.70 -14.98
N PRO A 355 5.39 -15.84 -13.79
CA PRO A 355 4.50 -14.82 -13.24
C PRO A 355 5.28 -13.55 -12.87
N PRO A 356 4.58 -12.40 -12.77
CA PRO A 356 5.18 -11.11 -12.47
C PRO A 356 5.98 -11.11 -11.18
N VAL A 357 7.06 -10.33 -11.17
CA VAL A 357 8.03 -10.31 -10.07
C VAL A 357 7.70 -9.19 -9.07
N LYS A 358 7.69 -9.54 -7.78
CA LYS A 358 7.73 -8.63 -6.64
C LYS A 358 9.06 -8.81 -5.91
N ASP A 359 9.86 -7.76 -5.82
CA ASP A 359 11.16 -7.79 -5.12
C ASP A 359 11.00 -7.33 -3.67
N TYR A 360 11.23 -8.25 -2.74
CA TYR A 360 11.12 -8.06 -1.29
C TYR A 360 12.49 -8.00 -0.60
N ARG A 361 13.57 -7.96 -1.37
CA ARG A 361 14.93 -7.79 -0.82
C ARG A 361 15.05 -6.40 -0.18
N ARG A 362 15.77 -6.32 0.94
CA ARG A 362 16.04 -5.05 1.60
C ARG A 362 17.02 -4.25 0.75
N SER A 363 16.58 -3.15 0.13
CA SER A 363 17.53 -2.14 -0.37
C SER A 363 18.26 -1.52 0.82
N GLU A 364 19.58 -1.29 0.70
CA GLU A 364 20.40 -0.62 1.72
C GLU A 364 19.89 0.82 1.96
N GLY A 365 18.88 0.96 2.83
CA GLY A 365 18.19 2.22 3.07
C GLY A 365 16.81 2.03 3.71
N GLY A 366 16.80 1.64 4.99
CA GLY A 366 15.77 1.99 5.99
C GLY A 366 14.28 1.76 5.69
N ALA A 367 13.66 0.91 6.53
CA ALA A 367 12.23 0.63 6.65
C ALA A 367 11.62 -0.20 5.51
N LEU A 368 10.58 -0.96 5.84
CA LEU A 368 9.74 -1.76 4.96
C LEU A 368 8.95 -0.86 3.97
N THR A 369 9.65 -0.06 3.18
CA THR A 369 9.07 0.69 2.07
C THR A 369 9.07 -0.21 0.85
N LEU A 370 7.86 -0.52 0.36
CA LEU A 370 7.51 -1.27 -0.85
C LEU A 370 7.98 -0.59 -2.16
N GLY A 371 9.17 -0.03 -2.18
CA GLY A 371 9.69 0.80 -3.26
C GLY A 371 11.21 0.71 -3.39
N GLY A 372 11.74 -0.52 -3.48
CA GLY A 372 13.10 -0.73 -3.97
C GLY A 372 13.17 -0.41 -5.46
N VAL A 373 14.18 0.36 -5.85
CA VAL A 373 14.46 0.75 -7.24
C VAL A 373 14.66 -0.52 -8.09
N LEU A 374 13.73 -0.74 -9.01
CA LEU A 374 13.72 -1.85 -9.96
C LEU A 374 14.93 -1.76 -10.89
N SER A 375 15.92 -2.63 -10.72
CA SER A 375 16.74 -3.05 -11.84
C SER A 375 15.86 -3.94 -12.72
N ALA A 376 15.61 -3.54 -13.97
CA ALA A 376 14.84 -4.23 -15.01
C ALA A 376 14.95 -5.76 -14.97
N PHE A 377 14.07 -6.43 -14.24
CA PHE A 377 13.87 -7.86 -14.41
C PHE A 377 12.88 -8.01 -15.56
N LYS A 378 13.39 -8.17 -16.78
CA LYS A 378 12.56 -8.69 -17.87
C LYS A 378 12.02 -10.03 -17.40
N THR A 379 10.71 -10.11 -17.19
CA THR A 379 10.08 -11.40 -16.95
C THR A 379 10.20 -12.23 -18.23
N ASP A 380 10.68 -13.47 -18.09
CA ASP A 380 10.70 -14.41 -19.21
C ASP A 380 9.28 -14.61 -19.73
N ASN A 381 9.13 -14.85 -21.04
CA ASN A 381 7.82 -14.98 -21.65
C ASN A 381 7.11 -16.24 -21.16
N ALA A 382 5.80 -16.13 -20.90
CA ALA A 382 4.97 -17.27 -20.55
C ALA A 382 4.90 -18.30 -21.68
N SER A 383 4.96 -19.60 -21.36
CA SER A 383 4.79 -20.67 -22.34
C SER A 383 3.33 -20.86 -22.74
N VAL A 384 3.07 -21.16 -24.01
CA VAL A 384 1.73 -21.46 -24.53
C VAL A 384 1.72 -22.84 -25.19
N GLN A 385 0.80 -23.69 -24.75
CA GLN A 385 0.62 -25.05 -25.25
C GLN A 385 -0.71 -25.17 -25.97
N ILE A 386 -0.71 -25.69 -27.20
CA ILE A 386 -1.89 -25.80 -28.04
C ILE A 386 -2.15 -27.27 -28.32
N GLU A 387 -3.22 -27.80 -27.74
CA GLU A 387 -3.68 -29.17 -27.98
C GLU A 387 -4.59 -29.18 -29.22
N ILE A 388 -4.08 -29.73 -30.32
CA ILE A 388 -4.77 -29.84 -31.60
C ILE A 388 -5.35 -31.25 -31.71
N GLU A 389 -6.61 -31.34 -32.10
CA GLU A 389 -7.29 -32.64 -32.31
C GLU A 389 -6.52 -33.49 -33.32
N GLY A 390 -6.31 -34.77 -33.00
CA GLY A 390 -5.55 -35.71 -33.83
C GLY A 390 -4.02 -35.64 -33.67
N GLN A 391 -3.45 -34.65 -32.96
CA GLN A 391 -2.02 -34.60 -32.66
C GLN A 391 -1.71 -35.21 -31.28
N LYS A 392 -0.68 -36.06 -31.21
CA LYS A 392 -0.25 -36.71 -29.95
C LYS A 392 0.48 -35.77 -28.99
N LYS A 393 1.07 -34.69 -29.48
CA LYS A 393 1.86 -33.74 -28.67
C LYS A 393 1.35 -32.32 -28.91
N PRO A 394 1.25 -31.49 -27.86
CA PRO A 394 0.82 -30.10 -28.02
C PRO A 394 1.89 -29.30 -28.76
N VAL A 395 1.44 -28.35 -29.58
CA VAL A 395 2.31 -27.33 -30.18
C VAL A 395 2.71 -26.35 -29.09
N LYS A 396 4.01 -26.06 -28.97
CA LYS A 396 4.53 -25.09 -28.02
C LYS A 396 4.86 -23.77 -28.72
N ARG A 397 4.48 -22.67 -28.09
CA ARG A 397 4.78 -21.28 -28.48
C ARG A 397 5.13 -20.48 -27.23
N LYS A 398 5.68 -19.28 -27.41
CA LYS A 398 5.76 -18.29 -26.33
C LYS A 398 4.64 -17.27 -26.48
N ILE A 399 4.24 -16.63 -25.37
CA ILE A 399 3.15 -15.66 -25.41
C ILE A 399 3.42 -14.49 -26.34
N ASP A 400 4.68 -14.05 -26.46
CA ASP A 400 5.09 -12.96 -27.36
C ASP A 400 5.08 -13.32 -28.84
N ASP A 401 5.05 -14.62 -29.18
CA ASP A 401 4.85 -15.08 -30.55
C ASP A 401 3.37 -14.98 -30.99
N ILE A 402 2.43 -14.72 -30.07
CA ILE A 402 1.00 -14.75 -30.34
C ILE A 402 0.50 -13.37 -30.72
N ALA A 403 -0.23 -13.27 -31.84
CA ALA A 403 -0.88 -12.04 -32.25
C ALA A 403 -2.21 -11.86 -31.51
N HIS A 404 -3.10 -12.85 -31.62
CA HIS A 404 -4.39 -12.86 -30.94
C HIS A 404 -4.94 -14.27 -30.75
N ILE A 405 -5.87 -14.39 -29.81
CA ILE A 405 -6.67 -15.61 -29.56
C ILE A 405 -8.13 -15.25 -29.75
N LYS A 406 -8.82 -15.96 -30.63
CA LYS A 406 -10.27 -15.88 -30.80
C LYS A 406 -10.93 -17.09 -30.18
N THR A 407 -11.81 -16.88 -29.21
CA THR A 407 -12.51 -17.96 -28.51
C THR A 407 -13.67 -18.50 -29.33
N LYS A 408 -14.17 -19.69 -28.94
CA LYS A 408 -15.39 -20.27 -29.53
C LYS A 408 -16.63 -19.38 -29.38
N ASP A 409 -16.75 -18.60 -28.31
CA ASP A 409 -17.83 -17.62 -28.09
C ASP A 409 -17.61 -16.29 -28.83
N GLY A 410 -16.58 -16.19 -29.67
CA GLY A 410 -16.35 -15.04 -30.56
C GLY A 410 -15.58 -13.88 -29.93
N LYS A 411 -15.16 -13.99 -28.66
CA LYS A 411 -14.29 -13.00 -28.02
C LYS A 411 -12.89 -13.05 -28.62
N THR A 412 -12.28 -11.88 -28.78
CA THR A 412 -10.91 -11.77 -29.26
C THR A 412 -10.04 -11.19 -28.17
N TYR A 413 -8.97 -11.90 -27.83
CA TYR A 413 -7.96 -11.46 -26.89
C TYR A 413 -6.69 -11.09 -27.65
N LYS A 414 -6.08 -9.97 -27.27
CA LYS A 414 -4.83 -9.46 -27.85
C LYS A 414 -3.70 -9.67 -26.87
N VAL A 415 -2.53 -10.04 -27.38
CA VAL A 415 -1.32 -10.05 -26.56
C VAL A 415 -0.67 -8.68 -26.59
N GLY A 416 -0.09 -8.27 -25.47
CA GLY A 416 0.95 -7.24 -25.47
C GLY A 416 1.57 -7.05 -24.10
N VAL A 417 2.41 -6.03 -24.00
CA VAL A 417 3.18 -5.76 -22.78
C VAL A 417 2.40 -4.82 -21.88
N VAL A 418 2.20 -5.20 -20.64
CA VAL A 418 1.64 -4.38 -19.57
C VAL A 418 2.78 -3.85 -18.71
N GLY A 419 2.76 -2.55 -18.39
CA GLY A 419 3.72 -1.91 -17.50
C GLY A 419 3.21 -0.59 -16.91
N ASP A 420 3.91 -0.08 -15.92
CA ASP A 420 3.69 1.26 -15.36
C ASP A 420 4.80 2.19 -15.85
N VAL A 421 4.48 3.47 -16.04
CA VAL A 421 5.44 4.53 -16.37
C VAL A 421 6.47 4.71 -15.25
N LEU A 422 6.09 4.40 -14.00
CA LEU A 422 6.93 4.60 -12.82
C LEU A 422 7.57 3.30 -12.29
N GLN A 423 7.16 2.13 -12.77
CA GLN A 423 7.69 0.84 -12.33
C GLN A 423 8.05 -0.01 -13.54
N ASP A 424 9.32 -0.43 -13.60
CA ASP A 424 9.82 -1.37 -14.60
C ASP A 424 9.38 -2.81 -14.28
N SER A 425 8.07 -3.04 -14.42
CA SER A 425 7.35 -4.30 -14.12
C SER A 425 6.71 -4.90 -15.37
N ASP A 426 7.37 -4.67 -16.51
CA ASP A 426 6.91 -5.13 -17.82
C ASP A 426 6.63 -6.64 -17.82
N ARG A 427 5.45 -7.00 -18.31
CA ARG A 427 5.06 -8.40 -18.52
C ARG A 427 4.20 -8.55 -19.77
N TYR A 428 4.28 -9.70 -20.41
CA TYR A 428 3.29 -10.06 -21.42
C TYR A 428 1.98 -10.46 -20.78
N ALA A 429 0.90 -9.94 -21.35
CA ALA A 429 -0.45 -10.17 -20.88
C ALA A 429 -1.38 -10.48 -22.04
N LEU A 430 -2.42 -11.26 -21.73
CA LEU A 430 -3.54 -11.48 -22.63
C LEU A 430 -4.69 -10.52 -22.25
N MET A 431 -5.11 -9.68 -23.18
CA MET A 431 -6.02 -8.58 -22.94
C MET A 431 -7.34 -8.76 -23.70
N GLU A 432 -8.46 -8.66 -22.99
CA GLU A 432 -9.82 -8.56 -23.54
C GLU A 432 -10.16 -7.09 -23.77
N GLU A 433 -10.71 -6.77 -24.95
CA GLU A 433 -11.19 -5.43 -25.27
C GLU A 433 -12.51 -5.16 -24.54
N VAL A 434 -12.56 -4.10 -23.74
CA VAL A 434 -13.79 -3.72 -22.99
C VAL A 434 -14.44 -2.48 -23.59
N LYS A 435 -13.67 -1.40 -23.79
CA LYS A 435 -14.11 -0.19 -24.50
C LYS A 435 -13.02 0.29 -25.43
N ILE A 436 -13.34 0.51 -26.70
CA ILE A 436 -12.35 0.89 -27.71
C ILE A 436 -12.69 2.27 -28.28
N HIS A 437 -11.69 3.15 -28.38
CA HIS A 437 -11.79 4.42 -29.08
C HIS A 437 -10.44 4.78 -29.74
N PRO A 438 -10.40 5.51 -30.87
CA PRO A 438 -9.16 5.93 -31.55
C PRO A 438 -8.18 6.80 -30.74
N ARG A 439 -8.39 7.02 -29.44
CA ARG A 439 -7.59 7.90 -28.59
C ARG A 439 -7.20 7.27 -27.26
N LEU A 440 -8.07 6.42 -26.72
CA LEU A 440 -7.88 5.69 -25.49
C LEU A 440 -8.75 4.45 -25.55
N SER A 441 -8.28 3.34 -25.01
CA SER A 441 -9.03 2.10 -24.94
C SER A 441 -8.86 1.46 -23.56
N VAL A 442 -9.90 0.77 -23.09
CA VAL A 442 -9.93 0.02 -21.82
C VAL A 442 -9.88 -1.47 -22.12
N TYR A 443 -9.02 -2.16 -21.39
CA TYR A 443 -8.81 -3.59 -21.51
C TYR A 443 -8.90 -4.26 -20.15
N ASN A 444 -9.32 -5.52 -20.16
CA ASN A 444 -9.29 -6.42 -19.02
C ASN A 444 -8.20 -7.46 -19.25
N GLU A 445 -7.25 -7.57 -18.32
CA GLU A 445 -6.17 -8.55 -18.33
C GLU A 445 -6.74 -9.92 -17.92
N VAL A 446 -6.81 -10.82 -18.89
CA VAL A 446 -7.29 -12.19 -18.73
C VAL A 446 -6.21 -13.06 -18.08
N PHE A 447 -4.94 -12.74 -18.35
CA PHE A 447 -3.74 -13.43 -17.87
C PHE A 447 -2.53 -12.47 -17.85
N PRO A 448 -1.62 -12.53 -16.85
CA PRO A 448 -1.66 -13.40 -15.67
C PRO A 448 -2.41 -12.83 -14.44
N GLN A 449 -2.70 -11.52 -14.36
CA GLN A 449 -3.11 -10.89 -13.09
C GLN A 449 -4.60 -10.59 -12.89
N SER A 450 -5.49 -10.81 -13.85
CA SER A 450 -6.91 -10.44 -13.67
C SER A 450 -7.16 -8.94 -13.44
N ASP A 451 -6.29 -8.08 -13.96
CA ASP A 451 -6.31 -6.63 -13.74
C ASP A 451 -6.91 -5.84 -14.90
N TRP A 452 -6.94 -4.52 -14.79
CA TRP A 452 -7.46 -3.63 -15.83
C TRP A 452 -6.34 -2.76 -16.37
N ALA A 453 -6.42 -2.38 -17.64
CA ALA A 453 -5.41 -1.52 -18.25
C ALA A 453 -6.01 -0.53 -19.24
N LEU A 454 -5.30 0.58 -19.44
CA LEU A 454 -5.57 1.57 -20.48
C LEU A 454 -4.53 1.45 -21.58
N LYS A 455 -4.87 1.88 -22.80
CA LYS A 455 -3.89 2.02 -23.88
C LYS A 455 -4.25 3.18 -24.78
N LYS A 456 -3.31 4.09 -25.04
CA LYS A 456 -3.41 5.06 -26.14
C LYS A 456 -2.89 4.43 -27.44
N PRO A 457 -3.39 4.83 -28.62
CA PRO A 457 -3.08 4.16 -29.89
C PRO A 457 -1.59 4.09 -30.27
N LYS A 458 -0.79 5.06 -29.83
CA LYS A 458 0.64 5.13 -30.16
C LYS A 458 1.55 4.50 -29.10
N GLU A 459 0.97 3.97 -28.03
CA GLU A 459 1.74 3.36 -26.95
C GLU A 459 2.01 1.90 -27.29
N GLU A 460 3.26 1.47 -27.08
CA GLU A 460 3.63 0.07 -27.24
C GLU A 460 3.02 -0.78 -26.10
N LYS A 461 2.97 -0.21 -24.89
CA LYS A 461 2.55 -0.86 -23.66
C LYS A 461 1.13 -0.50 -23.25
N TYR A 462 0.47 -1.44 -22.57
CA TYR A 462 -0.73 -1.19 -21.79
C TYR A 462 -0.33 -0.61 -20.43
N TYR A 463 -1.10 0.39 -19.98
CA TYR A 463 -0.88 1.13 -18.74
C TYR A 463 -1.78 0.61 -17.62
N GLN A 464 -1.19 0.28 -16.47
CA GLN A 464 -1.91 -0.07 -15.25
C GLN A 464 -1.75 1.00 -14.17
N ILE A 465 -2.84 1.26 -13.46
CA ILE A 465 -2.88 2.17 -12.33
C ILE A 465 -2.35 1.42 -11.10
N PRO A 466 -1.21 1.82 -10.52
CA PRO A 466 -0.70 1.22 -9.28
C PRO A 466 -1.56 1.63 -8.08
N ALA A 467 -1.94 0.68 -7.22
CA ALA A 467 -2.83 0.96 -6.08
C ALA A 467 -2.28 1.99 -5.09
N LEU A 468 -0.98 1.95 -4.80
CA LEU A 468 -0.34 2.84 -3.80
C LEU A 468 0.09 4.20 -4.36
N THR A 469 0.21 4.34 -5.69
CA THR A 469 0.75 5.55 -6.33
C THR A 469 -0.13 6.04 -7.50
N ALA A 470 -1.41 5.66 -7.49
CA ALA A 470 -2.39 5.88 -8.55
C ALA A 470 -2.36 7.32 -9.08
N LYS A 471 -2.51 8.31 -8.18
CA LYS A 471 -2.50 9.73 -8.51
C LYS A 471 -1.26 10.15 -9.30
N LYS A 472 -0.06 9.85 -8.77
CA LYS A 472 1.21 10.25 -9.40
C LYS A 472 1.36 9.59 -10.78
N SER A 473 1.02 8.31 -10.89
CA SER A 473 1.12 7.56 -12.14
C SER A 473 0.12 8.09 -13.18
N LEU A 474 -1.14 8.33 -12.79
CA LEU A 474 -2.18 8.88 -13.66
C LEU A 474 -1.83 10.28 -14.18
N LYS A 475 -1.27 11.15 -13.32
CA LYS A 475 -0.79 12.48 -13.76
C LYS A 475 0.29 12.37 -14.82
N SER A 476 1.21 11.41 -14.69
CA SER A 476 2.22 11.15 -15.72
C SER A 476 1.56 10.68 -17.02
N TYR A 477 0.66 9.70 -16.92
CA TYR A 477 0.01 9.07 -18.08
C TYR A 477 -0.87 10.05 -18.88
N PHE A 478 -1.58 10.96 -18.21
CA PHE A 478 -2.45 11.97 -18.82
C PHE A 478 -1.83 13.38 -18.87
N ALA A 479 -0.50 13.49 -18.86
CA ALA A 479 0.20 14.78 -18.88
C ALA A 479 -0.19 15.65 -20.10
N ASP A 480 -0.64 15.01 -21.18
CA ASP A 480 -1.13 15.62 -22.41
C ASP A 480 -2.53 16.26 -22.30
N CYS A 481 -3.27 16.03 -21.21
CA CYS A 481 -4.61 16.60 -21.03
C CYS A 481 -4.77 17.35 -19.69
N PRO A 482 -4.68 18.69 -19.69
CA PRO A 482 -4.84 19.51 -18.48
C PRO A 482 -6.19 19.34 -17.77
N ALA A 483 -7.27 19.05 -18.51
CA ALA A 483 -8.58 18.79 -17.92
C ALA A 483 -8.59 17.49 -17.10
N MET A 484 -7.91 16.45 -17.57
CA MET A 484 -7.70 15.23 -16.80
C MET A 484 -6.77 15.46 -15.63
N GLN A 485 -5.69 16.23 -15.78
CA GLN A 485 -4.81 16.59 -14.66
C GLN A 485 -5.60 17.18 -13.49
N LYS A 486 -6.54 18.10 -13.77
CA LYS A 486 -7.40 18.68 -12.73
C LYS A 486 -8.28 17.65 -12.02
N ARG A 487 -8.88 16.71 -12.77
CA ARG A 487 -9.70 15.63 -12.21
C ARG A 487 -8.89 14.59 -11.43
N ILE A 488 -7.66 14.33 -11.87
CA ILE A 488 -6.70 13.49 -11.15
C ILE A 488 -6.18 14.23 -9.90
N ASP A 489 -6.06 15.55 -9.94
CA ASP A 489 -5.68 16.36 -8.77
C ASP A 489 -6.75 16.36 -7.68
N THR A 490 -8.02 16.26 -8.09
CA THR A 490 -9.14 15.94 -7.20
C THR A 490 -9.29 14.45 -6.94
N GLY A 491 -8.32 13.62 -7.37
CA GLY A 491 -8.16 12.16 -7.19
C GLY A 491 -9.41 11.31 -7.42
N GLU A 492 -10.26 11.79 -8.33
CA GLU A 492 -11.46 11.11 -8.80
C GLU A 492 -11.20 9.66 -9.25
N PHE A 493 -9.95 9.38 -9.63
CA PHE A 493 -9.53 8.15 -10.28
C PHE A 493 -8.55 7.30 -9.45
N ASN A 494 -8.45 7.49 -8.14
CA ASN A 494 -7.48 6.77 -7.30
C ASN A 494 -7.81 5.29 -7.05
N SER A 495 -9.05 4.84 -7.29
CA SER A 495 -9.47 3.45 -7.13
C SER A 495 -8.99 2.54 -8.27
N VAL A 496 -8.50 1.33 -7.97
CA VAL A 496 -8.07 0.35 -9.00
C VAL A 496 -9.20 -0.65 -9.32
N THR A 497 -10.40 -0.16 -9.61
CA THR A 497 -11.56 -0.98 -9.97
C THR A 497 -11.87 -0.88 -11.46
N GLY A 498 -12.42 -1.94 -12.07
CA GLY A 498 -12.80 -1.92 -13.49
C GLY A 498 -13.75 -0.78 -13.85
N GLN A 499 -14.71 -0.46 -12.97
CA GLN A 499 -15.60 0.70 -13.14
C GLN A 499 -14.81 2.01 -13.19
N ASN A 500 -13.77 2.17 -12.36
CA ASN A 500 -12.95 3.37 -12.41
C ASN A 500 -12.17 3.50 -13.73
N TYR A 501 -11.66 2.41 -14.31
CA TYR A 501 -11.06 2.45 -15.65
C TYR A 501 -12.05 2.91 -16.74
N ILE A 502 -13.31 2.47 -16.63
CA ILE A 502 -14.40 2.94 -17.52
C ILE A 502 -14.67 4.43 -17.29
N ASN A 503 -14.73 4.89 -16.04
CA ASN A 503 -14.95 6.30 -15.71
C ASN A 503 -13.80 7.19 -16.23
N ILE A 504 -12.54 6.75 -16.12
CA ILE A 504 -11.37 7.44 -16.69
C ILE A 504 -11.50 7.55 -18.20
N PHE A 505 -11.90 6.47 -18.88
CA PHE A 505 -12.10 6.48 -20.33
C PHE A 505 -13.15 7.51 -20.74
N GLU A 506 -14.32 7.49 -20.09
CA GLU A 506 -15.41 8.43 -20.40
C GLU A 506 -15.01 9.88 -20.10
N ALA A 507 -14.33 10.11 -18.97
CA ALA A 507 -13.79 11.39 -18.58
C ALA A 507 -12.79 11.94 -19.62
N TYR A 508 -11.86 11.11 -20.07
CA TYR A 508 -10.86 11.49 -21.07
C TYR A 508 -11.51 11.81 -22.42
N LEU A 509 -12.45 10.99 -22.89
CA LEU A 509 -13.15 11.26 -24.14
C LEU A 509 -13.96 12.55 -24.08
N ALA A 510 -14.67 12.81 -22.97
CA ALA A 510 -15.45 14.03 -22.82
C ALA A 510 -14.57 15.30 -22.73
N ALA A 511 -13.40 15.21 -22.08
CA ALA A 511 -12.59 16.37 -21.74
C ALA A 511 -11.43 16.65 -22.72
N CYS A 512 -10.90 15.63 -23.37
CA CYS A 512 -9.64 15.69 -24.11
C CYS A 512 -9.79 15.37 -25.60
N VAL A 513 -10.88 14.69 -25.98
CA VAL A 513 -11.21 14.45 -27.38
C VAL A 513 -12.23 15.50 -27.77
N LYS A 514 -11.74 16.64 -28.29
CA LYS A 514 -12.60 17.64 -28.94
C LYS A 514 -13.50 16.92 -29.96
N LYS A 515 -14.81 17.21 -29.95
CA LYS A 515 -15.71 16.88 -31.06
C LYS A 515 -15.18 17.44 -32.37
#